data_AF-A0A2M7PM72-F1
#
_entry.id   AF-A0A2M7PM72-F1
#
_cell.length_a   1.000
_cell.length_b   1.000
_cell.length_c   1.000
_cell.angle_alpha   90.00
_cell.angle_beta   90.00
_cell.angle_gamma   90.00
#
_symmetry.space_group_name_H-M   'P 1'
#
loop_
_entity.id
_entity.type
_entity.pdbx_description
1 polymer ?
#
loop_
_entity_poly.entity_id
_entity_poly.type
_entity_poly.pdbx_seq_one_letter_code
_entity_poly.pdbx_strand_id
1 'polypeptide(L)'
;SLLGIIHNQIGLIELNSDLDIETVTEIFIRINSQGVVLSQADFAMSKIAANDIYGGNELRKCIDYFCHLAVAPEFYPQLADTDQEFSKTEYFQKMSWLKNEKDDLYDPSYTDMLRVSFTSQFKRGRLADLVALLSGRNFETRDYEESIAEESFKKLKEGIFNFMNETNFKQFVMILRSAGFIDPSMIRSQNTINFAYIVYLVLKYQKINPAKIESYIRKWFVMSMLTRRYSSSPESSFDYDVKRINEIGIAKYIEDVEAAELSDAFWEAGLPQQMNTSVASSPYFNVYLASQVYAKDKGFLSRDINVYDLIAFKGDVHHLFPKNYLKKHGLTQNKYNQIANYVMMQSEINIAIGDKSPADYFSKLLEYCSNGNERTAYGAITDLDEIKDNFTIHCIPEGMENKNIDHYEEFLQERRKLMSKKIKNYYWKL
;
A
#
# COMPACT_ATOMS: atom_id res chain seq x y z
N SER A 1 41.70 7.08 9.22
CA SER A 1 41.81 7.63 10.58
C SER A 1 40.84 8.80 10.71
N LEU A 2 40.00 8.85 11.74
CA LEU A 2 39.10 9.99 12.02
C LEU A 2 39.87 11.33 12.15
N LEU A 3 41.17 11.28 12.49
CA LEU A 3 42.05 12.45 12.53
C LEU A 3 42.26 13.12 11.16
N GLY A 4 41.94 12.46 10.04
CA GLY A 4 42.08 13.04 8.70
C GLY A 4 40.99 14.05 8.33
N ILE A 5 39.89 14.13 9.09
CA ILE A 5 38.73 15.00 8.79
C ILE A 5 39.12 16.48 8.81
N ILE A 6 40.02 16.89 9.71
CA ILE A 6 40.52 18.28 9.83
C ILE A 6 41.26 18.78 8.58
N HIS A 7 41.68 17.88 7.70
CA HIS A 7 42.37 18.23 6.45
C HIS A 7 41.45 18.21 5.22
N ASN A 8 40.17 17.89 5.39
CA ASN A 8 39.21 18.01 4.30
C ASN A 8 38.86 19.48 4.08
N GLN A 9 39.12 19.97 2.87
CA GLN A 9 38.59 21.26 2.43
C GLN A 9 37.07 21.12 2.22
N ILE A 10 36.30 21.85 3.01
CA ILE A 10 34.85 21.97 2.82
C ILE A 10 34.62 23.06 1.77
N GLY A 11 34.09 22.69 0.61
CA GLY A 11 33.62 23.66 -0.37
C GLY A 11 32.32 24.31 0.13
N LEU A 12 32.35 25.61 0.36
CA LEU A 12 31.14 26.40 0.64
C LEU A 12 30.63 26.98 -0.68
N ILE A 13 29.37 26.71 -1.01
CA ILE A 13 28.69 27.33 -2.15
C ILE A 13 27.52 28.10 -1.57
N GLU A 14 27.60 29.42 -1.67
CA GLU A 14 26.50 30.31 -1.30
C GLU A 14 25.60 30.52 -2.52
N LEU A 15 24.32 30.21 -2.33
CA LEU A 15 23.29 30.39 -3.34
C LEU A 15 22.47 31.63 -2.99
N ASN A 16 22.03 32.36 -4.01
CA ASN A 16 21.19 33.54 -3.82
C ASN A 16 19.86 33.12 -3.16
N SER A 17 19.42 33.90 -2.16
CA SER A 17 18.18 33.71 -1.39
C SER A 17 16.91 33.71 -2.25
N ASP A 18 16.96 34.31 -3.43
CA ASP A 18 15.82 34.42 -4.33
C ASP A 18 15.60 33.18 -5.21
N LEU A 19 16.54 32.22 -5.18
CA LEU A 19 16.42 30.99 -5.94
C LEU A 19 15.31 30.11 -5.35
N ASP A 20 14.45 29.59 -6.23
CA ASP A 20 13.46 28.60 -5.84
C ASP A 20 14.14 27.28 -5.43
N ILE A 21 13.42 26.48 -4.63
CA ILE A 21 13.97 25.26 -4.07
C ILE A 21 14.26 24.20 -5.15
N GLU A 22 13.56 24.20 -6.28
CA GLU A 22 13.82 23.26 -7.38
C GLU A 22 15.18 23.60 -8.01
N THR A 23 15.47 24.88 -8.22
CA THR A 23 16.77 25.35 -8.69
C THR A 23 17.89 25.04 -7.70
N VAL A 24 17.67 25.28 -6.39
CA VAL A 24 18.65 24.90 -5.34
C VAL A 24 18.90 23.39 -5.35
N THR A 25 17.85 22.60 -5.51
CA THR A 25 17.93 21.14 -5.61
C THR A 25 18.73 20.72 -6.83
N GLU A 26 18.45 21.30 -8.00
CA GLU A 26 19.18 21.01 -9.24
C GLU A 26 20.66 21.38 -9.14
N ILE A 27 20.98 22.54 -8.56
CA ILE A 27 22.36 22.97 -8.31
C ILE A 27 23.05 21.96 -7.39
N PHE A 28 22.42 21.58 -6.28
CA PHE A 28 22.99 20.60 -5.36
C PHE A 28 23.21 19.23 -6.02
N ILE A 29 22.23 18.73 -6.79
CA ILE A 29 22.35 17.47 -7.53
C ILE A 29 23.52 17.52 -8.52
N ARG A 30 23.70 18.64 -9.22
CA ARG A 30 24.82 18.82 -10.15
C ARG A 30 26.18 18.86 -9.43
N ILE A 31 26.22 19.42 -8.21
CA ILE A 31 27.45 19.50 -7.40
C ILE A 31 27.78 18.14 -6.75
N ASN A 32 26.77 17.39 -6.33
CA ASN A 32 26.94 16.12 -5.64
C ASN A 32 27.31 15.01 -6.64
N SER A 33 28.62 14.87 -6.92
CA SER A 33 29.21 13.91 -7.85
C SER A 33 29.03 12.43 -7.47
N GLN A 34 28.36 12.13 -6.35
CA GLN A 34 28.17 10.78 -5.78
C GLN A 34 26.83 10.11 -6.15
N GLY A 35 26.01 10.71 -7.00
CA GLY A 35 24.85 10.04 -7.62
C GLY A 35 23.62 9.82 -6.72
N VAL A 36 23.64 10.27 -5.46
CA VAL A 36 22.44 10.28 -4.60
C VAL A 36 21.72 11.62 -4.77
N VAL A 37 20.57 11.57 -5.45
CA VAL A 37 19.67 12.71 -5.63
C VAL A 37 19.03 13.05 -4.28
N LEU A 38 19.24 14.26 -3.76
CA LEU A 38 18.47 14.74 -2.61
C LEU A 38 17.00 14.90 -3.01
N SER A 39 16.13 14.26 -2.26
CA SER A 39 14.68 14.42 -2.40
C SER A 39 14.20 15.71 -1.72
N GLN A 40 13.01 16.17 -2.08
CA GLN A 40 12.38 17.31 -1.39
C GLN A 40 12.13 17.01 0.10
N ALA A 41 11.96 15.74 0.47
CA ALA A 41 11.88 15.33 1.87
C ALA A 41 13.21 15.55 2.61
N ASP A 42 14.34 15.31 1.95
CA ASP A 42 15.67 15.56 2.53
C ASP A 42 15.89 17.06 2.79
N PHE A 43 15.50 17.91 1.83
CA PHE A 43 15.54 19.36 2.04
C PHE A 43 14.64 19.81 3.19
N ALA A 44 13.43 19.26 3.31
CA ALA A 44 12.55 19.53 4.45
C ALA A 44 13.21 19.10 5.77
N MET A 45 13.77 17.89 5.82
CA MET A 45 14.48 17.37 6.99
C MET A 45 15.72 18.20 7.36
N SER A 46 16.45 18.75 6.38
CA SER A 46 17.56 19.68 6.60
C SER A 46 17.07 21.04 7.11
N LYS A 47 15.98 21.59 6.57
CA LYS A 47 15.39 22.84 7.06
C LYS A 47 14.83 22.72 8.47
N ILE A 48 14.21 21.58 8.80
CA ILE A 48 13.77 21.29 10.16
C ILE A 48 14.97 21.25 11.10
N ALA A 49 16.03 20.51 10.74
CA ALA A 49 17.22 20.39 11.59
C ALA A 49 17.98 21.72 11.76
N ALA A 50 17.99 22.60 10.77
CA ALA A 50 18.70 23.88 10.85
C ALA A 50 18.00 24.93 11.74
N ASN A 51 16.81 24.65 12.25
CA ASN A 51 16.03 25.61 13.02
C ASN A 51 16.12 25.33 14.54
N ASP A 52 16.89 26.16 15.24
CA ASP A 52 17.02 26.09 16.71
C ASP A 52 15.92 26.89 17.45
N ILE A 53 15.25 27.82 16.76
CA ILE A 53 14.31 28.78 17.37
C ILE A 53 12.97 28.10 17.70
N TYR A 54 12.46 27.25 16.82
CA TYR A 54 11.14 26.62 16.92
C TYR A 54 11.21 25.12 17.26
N GLY A 55 12.32 24.67 17.85
CA GLY A 55 12.50 23.29 18.28
C GLY A 55 12.71 22.30 17.14
N GLY A 56 13.29 22.74 16.03
CA GLY A 56 13.51 21.92 14.84
C GLY A 56 14.39 20.68 15.07
N ASN A 57 15.43 20.79 15.90
CA ASN A 57 16.27 19.64 16.28
C ASN A 57 15.47 18.51 16.95
N GLU A 58 14.60 18.85 17.91
CA GLU A 58 13.74 17.86 18.58
C GLU A 58 12.71 17.28 17.61
N LEU A 59 12.12 18.11 16.75
CA LEU A 59 11.17 17.66 15.74
C LEU A 59 11.82 16.69 14.75
N ARG A 60 13.05 16.98 14.30
CA ARG A 60 13.85 16.10 13.45
C ARG A 60 14.07 14.74 14.12
N LYS A 61 14.56 14.74 15.37
CA LYS A 61 14.76 13.52 16.15
C LYS A 61 13.45 12.74 16.31
N CYS A 62 12.34 13.42 16.55
CA CYS A 62 11.03 12.79 16.65
C CYS A 62 10.66 12.02 15.38
N ILE A 63 10.88 12.61 14.21
CA ILE A 63 10.58 11.97 12.92
C ILE A 63 11.46 10.74 12.74
N ASP A 64 12.78 10.90 12.91
CA ASP A 64 13.75 9.82 12.71
C ASP A 64 13.51 8.65 13.69
N TYR A 65 13.33 8.94 14.98
CA TYR A 65 13.10 7.92 16.00
C TYR A 65 11.74 7.24 15.86
N PHE A 66 10.67 7.97 15.52
CA PHE A 66 9.37 7.34 15.27
C PHE A 66 9.46 6.34 14.12
N CYS A 67 10.02 6.75 12.97
CA CYS A 67 10.12 5.88 11.80
C CYS A 67 11.01 4.68 12.06
N HIS A 68 12.10 4.86 12.82
CA HIS A 68 12.95 3.74 13.22
C HIS A 68 12.24 2.76 14.15
N LEU A 69 11.54 3.27 15.17
CA LEU A 69 10.82 2.45 16.15
C LEU A 69 9.57 1.76 15.58
N ALA A 70 8.97 2.31 14.53
CA ALA A 70 7.87 1.65 13.82
C ALA A 70 8.34 0.30 13.21
N VAL A 71 9.58 0.24 12.72
CA VAL A 71 10.18 -0.96 12.12
C VAL A 71 10.90 -1.83 13.16
N ALA A 72 11.57 -1.20 14.13
CA ALA A 72 12.41 -1.87 15.11
C ALA A 72 12.06 -1.44 16.56
N PRO A 73 10.88 -1.84 17.09
CA PRO A 73 10.44 -1.55 18.45
C PRO A 73 11.46 -1.85 19.56
N GLU A 74 12.30 -2.86 19.35
CA GLU A 74 13.33 -3.30 20.29
C GLU A 74 14.43 -2.26 20.57
N PHE A 75 14.56 -1.23 19.73
CA PHE A 75 15.49 -0.12 19.94
C PHE A 75 15.00 0.90 20.97
N TYR A 76 13.74 0.82 21.42
CA TYR A 76 13.16 1.77 22.37
C TYR A 76 14.01 1.96 23.65
N PRO A 77 14.47 0.90 24.34
CA PRO A 77 15.30 1.06 25.53
C PRO A 77 16.65 1.72 25.22
N GLN A 78 17.28 1.35 24.10
CA GLN A 78 18.58 1.91 23.69
C GLN A 78 18.48 3.41 23.41
N LEU A 79 17.41 3.86 22.76
CA LEU A 79 17.14 5.27 22.52
C LEU A 79 16.93 6.04 23.84
N ALA A 80 16.18 5.45 24.78
CA ALA A 80 15.95 6.06 26.10
C ALA A 80 17.26 6.28 26.88
N ASP A 81 18.19 5.33 26.77
CA ASP A 81 19.47 5.36 27.47
C ASP A 81 20.49 6.29 26.78
N THR A 82 20.51 6.32 25.45
CA THR A 82 21.50 7.05 24.64
C THR A 82 21.17 8.55 24.50
N ASP A 83 19.88 8.89 24.33
CA ASP A 83 19.42 10.27 24.14
C ASP A 83 18.52 10.71 25.30
N GLN A 84 19.13 10.86 26.48
CA GLN A 84 18.43 11.18 27.72
C GLN A 84 17.75 12.56 27.72
N GLU A 85 18.21 13.47 26.87
CA GLU A 85 17.56 14.77 26.68
C GLU A 85 16.26 14.60 25.91
N PHE A 86 16.32 13.92 24.75
CA PHE A 86 15.13 13.66 23.95
C PHE A 86 14.10 12.79 24.69
N SER A 87 14.55 11.81 25.48
CA SER A 87 13.65 10.89 26.19
C SER A 87 12.75 11.58 27.23
N LYS A 88 13.14 12.78 27.69
CA LYS A 88 12.35 13.62 28.60
C LYS A 88 11.32 14.51 27.87
N THR A 89 11.42 14.64 26.56
CA THR A 89 10.52 15.49 25.76
C THR A 89 9.13 14.86 25.62
N GLU A 90 8.12 15.69 25.30
CA GLU A 90 6.78 15.19 24.99
C GLU A 90 6.75 14.30 23.74
N TYR A 91 7.69 14.49 22.80
CA TYR A 91 7.79 13.68 21.59
C TYR A 91 8.04 12.21 21.93
N PHE A 92 9.04 11.93 22.77
CA PHE A 92 9.37 10.57 23.17
C PHE A 92 8.24 9.90 23.94
N GLN A 93 7.59 10.64 24.84
CA GLN A 93 6.44 10.13 25.61
C GLN A 93 5.28 9.73 24.70
N LYS A 94 4.99 10.53 23.66
CA LYS A 94 3.92 10.26 22.69
C LYS A 94 4.18 9.07 21.77
N MET A 95 5.45 8.68 21.55
CA MET A 95 5.81 7.47 20.79
C MET A 95 6.08 6.24 21.67
N SER A 96 5.89 6.33 22.98
CA SER A 96 6.18 5.24 23.93
C SER A 96 5.41 3.94 23.68
N TRP A 97 4.30 4.00 22.95
CA TRP A 97 3.52 2.84 22.55
C TRP A 97 4.25 1.96 21.53
N LEU A 98 5.18 2.52 20.74
CA LEU A 98 5.91 1.79 19.70
C LEU A 98 6.75 0.64 20.25
N LYS A 99 7.18 0.70 21.52
CA LYS A 99 7.91 -0.40 22.17
C LYS A 99 7.14 -1.73 22.20
N ASN A 100 5.82 -1.67 22.05
CA ASN A 100 4.91 -2.82 22.03
C ASN A 100 4.29 -3.05 20.65
N GLU A 101 4.70 -2.29 19.63
CA GLU A 101 4.17 -2.43 18.29
C GLU A 101 4.62 -3.73 17.65
N LYS A 102 3.73 -4.35 16.87
CA LYS A 102 3.95 -5.67 16.25
C LYS A 102 3.37 -5.76 14.85
N ASP A 103 2.56 -4.79 14.44
CA ASP A 103 1.98 -4.73 13.11
C ASP A 103 2.98 -4.08 12.15
N ASP A 104 3.17 -4.69 10.99
CA ASP A 104 4.10 -4.27 9.93
C ASP A 104 3.36 -3.82 8.65
N LEU A 105 2.03 -3.73 8.69
CA LEU A 105 1.23 -3.38 7.52
C LEU A 105 1.48 -1.93 7.06
N TYR A 106 1.97 -1.08 7.96
CA TYR A 106 2.40 0.27 7.63
C TYR A 106 3.66 0.67 8.41
N ASP A 107 4.80 0.54 7.75
CA ASP A 107 6.11 0.98 8.25
C ASP A 107 6.56 2.25 7.52
N PRO A 108 6.27 3.45 8.03
CA PRO A 108 6.59 4.69 7.34
C PRO A 108 8.08 5.04 7.41
N SER A 109 8.64 5.52 6.29
CA SER A 109 9.88 6.29 6.29
C SER A 109 9.64 7.74 6.73
N TYR A 110 10.71 8.50 6.99
CA TYR A 110 10.58 9.94 7.27
C TYR A 110 9.91 10.71 6.12
N THR A 111 10.11 10.26 4.88
CA THR A 111 9.46 10.85 3.70
C THR A 111 7.95 10.64 3.76
N ASP A 112 7.53 9.44 4.17
CA ASP A 112 6.11 9.10 4.31
C ASP A 112 5.47 9.90 5.46
N MET A 113 6.11 9.94 6.62
CA MET A 113 5.64 10.68 7.78
C MET A 113 5.51 12.19 7.49
N LEU A 114 6.52 12.79 6.85
CA LEU A 114 6.47 14.18 6.40
C LEU A 114 5.34 14.40 5.41
N ARG A 115 5.23 13.56 4.38
CA ARG A 115 4.20 13.70 3.34
C ARG A 115 2.79 13.63 3.94
N VAL A 116 2.52 12.68 4.83
CA VAL A 116 1.21 12.55 5.46
C VAL A 116 0.92 13.73 6.39
N SER A 117 1.86 14.07 7.26
CA SER A 117 1.70 15.14 8.26
C SER A 117 1.54 16.50 7.61
N PHE A 118 2.36 16.79 6.59
CA PHE A 118 2.25 18.02 5.80
C PHE A 118 0.93 18.08 5.03
N THR A 119 0.61 17.03 4.27
CA THR A 119 -0.56 17.09 3.37
C THR A 119 -1.87 17.21 4.14
N SER A 120 -2.01 16.47 5.24
CA SER A 120 -3.22 16.52 6.07
C SER A 120 -3.39 17.87 6.80
N GLN A 121 -2.30 18.49 7.25
CA GLN A 121 -2.36 19.73 8.04
C GLN A 121 -2.40 20.99 7.17
N PHE A 122 -1.64 21.03 6.08
CA PHE A 122 -1.46 22.22 5.22
C PHE A 122 -2.37 22.21 4.00
N LYS A 123 -3.05 21.08 3.71
CA LYS A 123 -3.91 20.90 2.54
C LYS A 123 -3.15 21.12 1.22
N ARG A 124 -1.90 20.67 1.19
CA ARG A 124 -0.95 20.79 0.07
C ARG A 124 -0.15 19.50 -0.09
N GLY A 125 0.08 19.05 -1.30
CA GLY A 125 0.73 17.74 -1.56
C GLY A 125 2.19 17.79 -2.01
N ARG A 126 2.72 18.98 -2.30
CA ARG A 126 4.09 19.15 -2.82
C ARG A 126 5.06 19.43 -1.68
N LEU A 127 6.06 18.57 -1.48
CA LEU A 127 7.03 18.76 -0.39
C LEU A 127 7.88 20.03 -0.56
N ALA A 128 8.09 20.50 -1.80
CA ALA A 128 8.70 21.80 -2.06
C ALA A 128 7.96 22.96 -1.36
N ASP A 129 6.62 22.91 -1.28
CA ASP A 129 5.83 23.90 -0.56
C ASP A 129 6.12 23.87 0.94
N LEU A 130 6.34 22.68 1.52
CA LEU A 130 6.74 22.56 2.93
C LEU A 130 8.08 23.25 3.18
N VAL A 131 9.07 23.02 2.31
CA VAL A 131 10.39 23.66 2.44
C VAL A 131 10.29 25.18 2.37
N ALA A 132 9.48 25.70 1.45
CA ALA A 132 9.23 27.13 1.31
C ALA A 132 8.56 27.71 2.57
N LEU A 133 7.52 27.05 3.08
CA LEU A 133 6.79 27.45 4.28
C LEU A 133 7.66 27.47 5.54
N LEU A 134 8.46 26.41 5.75
CA LEU A 134 9.41 26.34 6.87
C LEU A 134 10.51 27.41 6.77
N SER A 135 10.80 27.89 5.56
CA SER A 135 11.72 29.01 5.34
C SER A 135 11.05 30.37 5.58
N GLY A 136 9.74 30.43 5.84
CA GLY A 136 8.97 31.66 6.04
C GLY A 136 8.41 32.27 4.75
N ARG A 137 8.39 31.53 3.62
CA ARG A 137 7.95 32.08 2.34
C ARG A 137 6.46 32.39 2.33
N ASN A 138 6.12 33.65 2.08
CA ASN A 138 4.77 34.05 1.74
C ASN A 138 4.53 33.82 0.23
N PHE A 139 3.52 33.02 -0.11
CA PHE A 139 3.21 32.72 -1.52
C PHE A 139 2.53 33.87 -2.27
N GLU A 140 1.90 34.82 -1.57
CA GLU A 140 1.22 35.97 -2.15
C GLU A 140 2.21 37.13 -2.39
N THR A 141 2.91 37.55 -1.34
CA THR A 141 3.86 38.68 -1.42
C THR A 141 5.19 38.28 -2.03
N ARG A 142 5.54 36.98 -1.97
CA ARG A 142 6.86 36.45 -2.36
C ARG A 142 7.99 36.97 -1.47
N ASP A 143 7.68 37.38 -0.25
CA ASP A 143 8.66 37.75 0.77
C ASP A 143 8.87 36.63 1.80
N TYR A 144 9.87 36.80 2.66
CA TYR A 144 10.16 35.90 3.77
C TYR A 144 9.75 36.54 5.10
N GLU A 145 8.85 35.88 5.82
CA GLU A 145 8.24 36.35 7.05
C GLU A 145 8.47 35.34 8.18
N GLU A 146 9.03 35.83 9.30
CA GLU A 146 9.32 35.01 10.48
C GLU A 146 8.06 34.39 11.08
N SER A 147 6.93 35.12 11.06
CA SER A 147 5.62 34.65 11.51
C SER A 147 5.13 33.42 10.72
N ILE A 148 5.40 33.36 9.40
CA ILE A 148 5.04 32.20 8.57
C ILE A 148 5.89 31.00 8.94
N ALA A 149 7.18 31.19 9.22
CA ALA A 149 8.06 30.12 9.65
C ALA A 149 7.58 29.55 10.99
N GLU A 150 7.34 30.40 11.99
CA GLU A 150 6.83 30.01 13.31
C GLU A 150 5.51 29.21 13.20
N GLU A 151 4.53 29.73 12.46
CA GLU A 151 3.25 29.04 12.25
C GLU A 151 3.43 27.70 11.52
N SER A 152 4.35 27.64 10.56
CA SER A 152 4.63 26.42 9.81
C SER A 152 5.26 25.33 10.68
N PHE A 153 6.23 25.67 11.54
CA PHE A 153 6.79 24.71 12.50
C PHE A 153 5.73 24.22 13.50
N LYS A 154 4.86 25.11 13.99
CA LYS A 154 3.75 24.74 14.88
C LYS A 154 2.78 23.78 14.19
N LYS A 155 2.34 24.08 12.98
CA LYS A 155 1.46 23.21 12.19
C LYS A 155 2.12 21.86 11.91
N LEU A 156 3.38 21.85 11.49
CA LEU A 156 4.09 20.61 11.23
C LEU A 156 4.18 19.74 12.48
N LYS A 157 4.51 20.32 13.64
CA LYS A 157 4.51 19.63 14.93
C LYS A 157 3.14 18.99 15.23
N GLU A 158 2.05 19.72 15.04
CA GLU A 158 0.69 19.19 15.21
C GLU A 158 0.40 18.03 14.24
N GLY A 159 0.80 18.15 12.97
CA GLY A 159 0.66 17.09 11.97
C GLY A 159 1.41 15.81 12.37
N ILE A 160 2.65 15.95 12.84
CA ILE A 160 3.49 14.85 13.32
C ILE A 160 2.88 14.19 14.56
N PHE A 161 2.33 14.97 15.49
CA PHE A 161 1.58 14.44 16.64
C PHE A 161 0.31 13.70 16.24
N ASN A 162 -0.42 14.18 15.24
CA ASN A 162 -1.61 13.51 14.73
C ASN A 162 -1.26 12.20 14.02
N PHE A 163 -0.16 12.17 13.28
CA PHE A 163 0.36 10.98 12.61
C PHE A 163 0.76 9.90 13.60
N MET A 164 1.57 10.26 14.62
CA MET A 164 2.12 9.32 15.60
C MET A 164 1.14 8.90 16.69
N ASN A 165 -0.06 9.50 16.73
CA ASN A 165 -1.05 9.19 17.75
C ASN A 165 -1.46 7.72 17.64
N GLU A 166 -1.26 6.97 18.73
CA GLU A 166 -1.51 5.51 18.78
C GLU A 166 -2.91 5.14 18.29
N THR A 167 -3.94 5.88 18.73
CA THR A 167 -5.32 5.60 18.35
C THR A 167 -5.53 5.84 16.86
N ASN A 168 -5.04 6.96 16.31
CA ASN A 168 -5.16 7.25 14.89
C ASN A 168 -4.45 6.18 14.04
N PHE A 169 -3.21 5.86 14.39
CA PHE A 169 -2.37 4.94 13.64
C PHE A 169 -2.97 3.52 13.65
N LYS A 170 -3.28 2.99 14.84
CA LYS A 170 -3.84 1.63 14.98
C LYS A 170 -5.23 1.50 14.37
N GLN A 171 -6.11 2.50 14.52
CA GLN A 171 -7.41 2.49 13.86
C GLN A 171 -7.28 2.52 12.34
N PHE A 172 -6.37 3.34 11.80
CA PHE A 172 -6.13 3.40 10.36
C PHE A 172 -5.63 2.04 9.81
N VAL A 173 -4.63 1.43 10.45
CA VAL A 173 -4.12 0.10 10.06
C VAL A 173 -5.23 -0.96 10.14
N MET A 174 -6.06 -0.92 11.19
CA MET A 174 -7.21 -1.82 11.33
C MET A 174 -8.24 -1.65 10.20
N ILE A 175 -8.43 -0.43 9.68
CA ILE A 175 -9.31 -0.19 8.53
C ILE A 175 -8.76 -0.89 7.28
N LEU A 176 -7.46 -0.82 7.02
CA LEU A 176 -6.83 -1.51 5.89
C LEU A 176 -7.00 -3.04 6.01
N ARG A 177 -6.79 -3.59 7.21
CA ARG A 177 -7.05 -5.01 7.51
C ARG A 177 -8.50 -5.39 7.28
N SER A 178 -9.45 -4.54 7.68
CA SER A 178 -10.88 -4.76 7.47
C SER A 178 -11.31 -4.73 6.00
N ALA A 179 -10.51 -4.13 5.11
CA ALA A 179 -10.67 -4.24 3.66
C ALA A 179 -10.07 -5.55 3.10
N GLY A 180 -9.40 -6.36 3.90
CA GLY A 180 -8.80 -7.63 3.47
C GLY A 180 -7.31 -7.56 3.15
N PHE A 181 -6.64 -6.43 3.40
CA PHE A 181 -5.18 -6.30 3.27
C PHE A 181 -4.54 -6.66 4.61
N ILE A 182 -4.06 -7.89 4.72
CA ILE A 182 -3.66 -8.47 6.00
C ILE A 182 -2.16 -8.74 6.12
N ASP A 183 -1.41 -8.55 5.03
CA ASP A 183 0.03 -8.80 4.96
C ASP A 183 0.69 -7.68 4.13
N PRO A 184 1.88 -7.18 4.52
CA PRO A 184 2.57 -6.11 3.81
C PRO A 184 2.83 -6.41 2.34
N SER A 185 3.04 -7.68 1.97
CA SER A 185 3.27 -8.08 0.57
C SER A 185 2.08 -7.79 -0.34
N MET A 186 0.87 -7.64 0.23
CA MET A 186 -0.34 -7.26 -0.50
C MET A 186 -0.33 -5.78 -0.91
N ILE A 187 0.47 -4.94 -0.27
CA ILE A 187 0.50 -3.49 -0.53
C ILE A 187 1.82 -3.11 -1.18
N ARG A 188 1.78 -2.79 -2.47
CA ARG A 188 2.99 -2.47 -3.26
C ARG A 188 3.25 -0.98 -3.45
N SER A 189 2.34 -0.13 -2.98
CA SER A 189 2.42 1.32 -3.15
C SER A 189 2.27 2.01 -1.81
N GLN A 190 3.40 2.43 -1.23
CA GLN A 190 3.43 3.20 0.01
C GLN A 190 2.62 4.50 -0.10
N ASN A 191 2.66 5.16 -1.26
CA ASN A 191 1.86 6.35 -1.53
C ASN A 191 0.36 6.12 -1.39
N THR A 192 -0.13 4.92 -1.71
CA THR A 192 -1.56 4.63 -1.58
C THR A 192 -1.97 4.52 -0.11
N ILE A 193 -1.11 3.94 0.74
CA ILE A 193 -1.28 3.96 2.20
C ILE A 193 -1.20 5.39 2.72
N ASN A 194 -0.15 6.14 2.34
CA ASN A 194 0.07 7.51 2.80
C ASN A 194 -1.13 8.40 2.49
N PHE A 195 -1.67 8.34 1.26
CA PHE A 195 -2.82 9.16 0.93
C PHE A 195 -4.08 8.70 1.66
N ALA A 196 -4.31 7.40 1.82
CA ALA A 196 -5.41 6.92 2.65
C ALA A 196 -5.28 7.43 4.11
N TYR A 197 -4.06 7.52 4.66
CA TYR A 197 -3.86 8.06 5.99
C TYR A 197 -4.05 9.59 6.05
N ILE A 198 -3.66 10.32 5.00
CA ILE A 198 -3.98 11.75 4.83
C ILE A 198 -5.49 11.95 4.90
N VAL A 199 -6.26 11.20 4.12
CA VAL A 199 -7.72 11.28 4.13
C VAL A 199 -8.24 10.99 5.53
N TYR A 200 -7.76 9.93 6.19
CA TYR A 200 -8.18 9.57 7.54
C TYR A 200 -7.99 10.74 8.53
N LEU A 201 -6.80 11.35 8.57
CA LEU A 201 -6.50 12.46 9.46
C LEU A 201 -7.32 13.71 9.14
N VAL A 202 -7.53 14.03 7.85
CA VAL A 202 -8.40 15.14 7.43
C VAL A 202 -9.84 14.93 7.89
N LEU A 203 -10.39 13.72 7.73
CA LEU A 203 -11.77 13.43 8.15
C LEU A 203 -11.94 13.42 9.66
N LYS A 204 -10.92 12.97 10.41
CA LYS A 204 -10.88 13.06 11.88
C LYS A 204 -10.89 14.52 12.34
N TYR A 205 -10.09 15.37 11.70
CA TYR A 205 -10.07 16.81 11.98
C TYR A 205 -11.44 17.47 11.68
N GLN A 206 -12.07 17.07 10.58
CA GLN A 206 -13.42 17.50 10.20
C GLN A 206 -14.54 16.90 11.08
N LYS A 207 -14.20 16.05 12.06
CA LYS A 207 -15.14 15.39 12.98
C LYS A 207 -16.21 14.57 12.26
N ILE A 208 -15.86 13.97 11.13
CA ILE A 208 -16.75 13.05 10.41
C ILE A 208 -17.02 11.81 11.28
N ASN A 209 -18.23 11.25 11.17
CA ASN A 209 -18.62 10.06 11.91
C ASN A 209 -17.63 8.90 11.64
N PRO A 210 -17.09 8.23 12.68
CA PRO A 210 -16.09 7.18 12.52
C PRO A 210 -16.50 6.06 11.55
N ALA A 211 -17.75 5.59 11.57
CA ALA A 211 -18.21 4.54 10.67
C ALA A 211 -18.18 4.97 9.19
N LYS A 212 -18.42 6.25 8.91
CA LYS A 212 -18.27 6.80 7.55
C LYS A 212 -16.80 6.91 7.14
N ILE A 213 -15.92 7.29 8.07
CA ILE A 213 -14.48 7.33 7.82
C ILE A 213 -14.00 5.95 7.37
N GLU A 214 -14.35 4.89 8.10
CA GLU A 214 -13.95 3.52 7.77
C GLU A 214 -14.33 3.15 6.32
N SER A 215 -15.58 3.40 5.90
CA SER A 215 -16.02 3.13 4.53
C SER A 215 -15.26 3.97 3.49
N TYR A 216 -15.10 5.28 3.72
CA TYR A 216 -14.38 6.15 2.77
C TYR A 216 -12.91 5.76 2.63
N ILE A 217 -12.23 5.38 3.72
CA ILE A 217 -10.83 4.96 3.65
C ILE A 217 -10.69 3.65 2.87
N ARG A 218 -11.55 2.65 3.13
CA ARG A 218 -11.51 1.37 2.38
C ARG A 218 -11.75 1.60 0.89
N LYS A 219 -12.79 2.36 0.54
CA LYS A 219 -13.12 2.69 -0.85
C LYS A 219 -12.00 3.46 -1.53
N TRP A 220 -11.48 4.51 -0.90
CA TRP A 220 -10.42 5.33 -1.50
C TRP A 220 -9.13 4.53 -1.70
N PHE A 221 -8.74 3.73 -0.70
CA PHE A 221 -7.55 2.89 -0.76
C PHE A 221 -7.64 1.85 -1.89
N VAL A 222 -8.75 1.10 -1.97
CA VAL A 222 -8.95 0.08 -3.00
C VAL A 222 -9.06 0.70 -4.39
N MET A 223 -9.80 1.80 -4.55
CA MET A 223 -9.90 2.52 -5.81
C MET A 223 -8.51 3.00 -6.28
N SER A 224 -7.70 3.55 -5.36
CA SER A 224 -6.36 4.04 -5.68
C SER A 224 -5.42 2.92 -6.12
N MET A 225 -5.55 1.72 -5.53
CA MET A 225 -4.82 0.52 -5.96
C MET A 225 -5.24 0.06 -7.36
N LEU A 226 -6.54 0.02 -7.64
CA LEU A 226 -7.10 -0.43 -8.92
C LEU A 226 -6.80 0.54 -10.07
N THR A 227 -6.87 1.84 -9.83
CA THR A 227 -6.63 2.87 -10.85
C THR A 227 -5.16 3.27 -10.94
N ARG A 228 -4.30 2.75 -10.05
CA ARG A 228 -2.88 3.10 -9.93
C ARG A 228 -2.63 4.60 -9.74
N ARG A 229 -3.59 5.31 -9.13
CA ARG A 229 -3.69 6.78 -9.02
C ARG A 229 -2.40 7.50 -8.60
N TYR A 230 -1.61 6.88 -7.72
CA TYR A 230 -0.40 7.47 -7.13
C TYR A 230 0.92 6.86 -7.63
N SER A 231 0.90 6.23 -8.82
CA SER A 231 2.10 5.55 -9.35
C SER A 231 3.03 6.45 -10.16
N SER A 232 2.51 7.48 -10.84
CA SER A 232 3.29 8.33 -11.78
C SER A 232 3.74 9.64 -11.15
N SER A 233 2.79 10.48 -10.72
CA SER A 233 3.05 11.82 -10.19
C SER A 233 2.41 12.01 -8.82
N PRO A 234 2.84 11.23 -7.80
CA PRO A 234 2.17 11.14 -6.50
C PRO A 234 1.99 12.51 -5.84
N GLU A 235 2.99 13.39 -5.84
CA GLU A 235 2.87 14.71 -5.18
C GLU A 235 1.80 15.61 -5.82
N SER A 236 1.72 15.61 -7.15
CA SER A 236 0.69 16.38 -7.86
C SER A 236 -0.70 15.79 -7.64
N SER A 237 -0.83 14.46 -7.68
CA SER A 237 -2.10 13.79 -7.37
C SER A 237 -2.52 14.03 -5.93
N PHE A 238 -1.59 13.98 -4.97
CA PHE A 238 -1.85 14.26 -3.56
C PHE A 238 -2.36 15.68 -3.37
N ASP A 239 -1.69 16.66 -4.00
CA ASP A 239 -2.04 18.06 -3.91
C ASP A 239 -3.44 18.33 -4.49
N TYR A 240 -3.73 17.74 -5.65
CA TYR A 240 -5.05 17.84 -6.27
C TYR A 240 -6.13 17.20 -5.40
N ASP A 241 -5.93 15.95 -4.96
CA ASP A 241 -6.93 15.20 -4.22
C ASP A 241 -7.23 15.84 -2.86
N VAL A 242 -6.21 16.26 -2.11
CA VAL A 242 -6.44 16.88 -0.79
C VAL A 242 -7.18 18.20 -0.92
N LYS A 243 -6.90 19.00 -1.97
CA LYS A 243 -7.62 20.25 -2.24
C LYS A 243 -9.09 19.98 -2.57
N ARG A 244 -9.35 19.03 -3.46
CA ARG A 244 -10.73 18.61 -3.80
C ARG A 244 -11.50 18.12 -2.58
N ILE A 245 -10.90 17.30 -1.73
CA ILE A 245 -11.55 16.82 -0.49
C ILE A 245 -11.91 17.99 0.43
N ASN A 246 -11.06 19.01 0.52
CA ASN A 246 -11.33 20.19 1.34
C ASN A 246 -12.37 21.14 0.72
N GLU A 247 -12.44 21.23 -0.60
CA GLU A 247 -13.36 22.11 -1.33
C GLU A 247 -14.79 21.57 -1.37
N ILE A 248 -14.96 20.29 -1.74
CA ILE A 248 -16.28 19.70 -2.00
C ILE A 248 -16.67 18.59 -1.03
N GLY A 249 -15.76 18.20 -0.13
CA GLY A 249 -15.97 17.11 0.83
C GLY A 249 -15.72 15.73 0.24
N ILE A 250 -15.29 14.79 1.08
CA ILE A 250 -14.90 13.42 0.65
C ILE A 250 -16.04 12.65 -0.01
N ALA A 251 -17.28 12.82 0.46
CA ALA A 251 -18.42 12.04 -0.04
C ALA A 251 -18.66 12.33 -1.53
N LYS A 252 -18.80 13.62 -1.85
CA LYS A 252 -19.00 14.06 -3.23
C LYS A 252 -17.78 13.75 -4.10
N TYR A 253 -16.57 13.88 -3.54
CA TYR A 253 -15.37 13.61 -4.30
C TYR A 253 -15.18 12.13 -4.64
N ILE A 254 -15.49 11.21 -3.72
CA ILE A 254 -15.52 9.77 -4.00
C ILE A 254 -16.53 9.47 -5.12
N GLU A 255 -17.74 10.01 -5.04
CA GLU A 255 -18.76 9.81 -6.08
C GLU A 255 -18.28 10.28 -7.46
N ASP A 256 -17.65 11.45 -7.53
CA ASP A 256 -17.12 12.01 -8.79
C ASP A 256 -16.01 11.12 -9.37
N VAL A 257 -15.10 10.61 -8.54
CA VAL A 257 -14.01 9.73 -8.97
C VAL A 257 -14.51 8.34 -9.34
N GLU A 258 -15.44 7.77 -8.57
CA GLU A 258 -16.09 6.51 -8.87
C GLU A 258 -16.81 6.58 -10.23
N ALA A 259 -17.54 7.65 -10.50
CA ALA A 259 -18.24 7.85 -11.78
C ALA A 259 -17.29 8.01 -12.96
N ALA A 260 -16.15 8.67 -12.77
CA ALA A 260 -15.16 8.90 -13.83
C ALA A 260 -14.32 7.65 -14.14
N GLU A 261 -13.87 6.95 -13.10
CA GLU A 261 -12.83 5.91 -13.23
C GLU A 261 -13.37 4.49 -13.17
N LEU A 262 -14.49 4.26 -12.46
CA LEU A 262 -15.03 2.92 -12.17
C LEU A 262 -16.35 2.64 -12.92
N SER A 263 -16.43 3.09 -14.17
CA SER A 263 -17.54 2.83 -15.09
C SER A 263 -17.72 1.34 -15.41
N ASP A 264 -18.86 0.96 -16.00
CA ASP A 264 -19.06 -0.41 -16.45
C ASP A 264 -18.00 -0.86 -17.48
N ALA A 265 -17.53 0.05 -18.34
CA ALA A 265 -16.44 -0.23 -19.26
C ALA A 265 -15.13 -0.55 -18.54
N PHE A 266 -14.84 0.11 -17.40
CA PHE A 266 -13.70 -0.25 -16.55
C PHE A 266 -13.84 -1.69 -16.04
N TRP A 267 -14.99 -2.06 -15.47
CA TRP A 267 -15.17 -3.38 -14.88
C TRP A 267 -15.26 -4.51 -15.91
N GLU A 268 -15.91 -4.30 -17.05
CA GLU A 268 -16.14 -5.36 -18.04
C GLU A 268 -14.98 -5.56 -19.01
N ALA A 269 -14.20 -4.50 -19.27
CA ALA A 269 -13.10 -4.54 -20.23
C ALA A 269 -11.77 -4.03 -19.66
N GLY A 270 -11.77 -2.86 -19.01
CA GLY A 270 -10.56 -2.21 -18.52
C GLY A 270 -9.75 -3.05 -17.52
N LEU A 271 -10.36 -3.44 -16.41
CA LEU A 271 -9.72 -4.23 -15.36
C LEU A 271 -9.33 -5.65 -15.85
N PRO A 272 -10.17 -6.39 -16.59
CA PRO A 272 -9.74 -7.63 -17.24
C PRO A 272 -8.51 -7.48 -18.14
N GLN A 273 -8.41 -6.39 -18.91
CA GLN A 273 -7.23 -6.11 -19.72
C GLN A 273 -6.00 -5.80 -18.87
N GLN A 274 -6.16 -5.00 -17.81
CA GLN A 274 -5.09 -4.68 -16.86
C GLN A 274 -4.58 -5.91 -16.09
N MET A 275 -5.44 -6.91 -15.87
CA MET A 275 -5.07 -8.21 -15.28
C MET A 275 -4.33 -9.15 -16.25
N ASN A 276 -4.08 -8.74 -17.49
CA ASN A 276 -3.18 -9.44 -18.41
C ASN A 276 -1.71 -9.17 -18.06
N THR A 277 -1.26 -9.72 -16.94
CA THR A 277 0.08 -9.52 -16.40
C THR A 277 0.62 -10.80 -15.77
N SER A 278 1.95 -10.97 -15.82
CA SER A 278 2.66 -12.08 -15.18
C SER A 278 3.30 -11.70 -13.84
N VAL A 279 3.06 -10.48 -13.36
CA VAL A 279 3.63 -9.97 -12.11
C VAL A 279 2.75 -10.42 -10.94
N ALA A 280 3.23 -11.40 -10.18
CA ALA A 280 2.50 -11.95 -9.02
C ALA A 280 2.15 -10.87 -7.99
N SER A 281 3.04 -9.89 -7.79
CA SER A 281 2.83 -8.73 -6.91
C SER A 281 1.98 -7.62 -7.54
N SER A 282 1.22 -7.89 -8.61
CA SER A 282 0.38 -6.85 -9.21
C SER A 282 -0.68 -6.36 -8.21
N PRO A 283 -1.00 -5.05 -8.20
CA PRO A 283 -2.05 -4.52 -7.32
C PRO A 283 -3.42 -5.19 -7.60
N TYR A 284 -3.70 -5.58 -8.84
CA TYR A 284 -4.95 -6.24 -9.21
C TYR A 284 -5.10 -7.62 -8.57
N PHE A 285 -4.03 -8.43 -8.58
CA PHE A 285 -4.06 -9.73 -7.91
C PHE A 285 -4.17 -9.58 -6.39
N ASN A 286 -3.47 -8.61 -5.81
CA ASN A 286 -3.57 -8.34 -4.38
C ASN A 286 -4.96 -7.84 -3.97
N VAL A 287 -5.63 -7.01 -4.78
CA VAL A 287 -7.03 -6.62 -4.55
C VAL A 287 -7.97 -7.81 -4.73
N TYR A 288 -7.71 -8.70 -5.68
CA TYR A 288 -8.45 -9.95 -5.81
C TYR A 288 -8.32 -10.81 -4.54
N LEU A 289 -7.10 -11.02 -4.03
CA LEU A 289 -6.87 -11.74 -2.77
C LEU A 289 -7.54 -11.03 -1.58
N ALA A 290 -7.46 -9.69 -1.49
CA ALA A 290 -8.15 -8.92 -0.46
C ALA A 290 -9.68 -9.14 -0.51
N SER A 291 -10.27 -9.26 -1.71
CA SER A 291 -11.68 -9.58 -1.86
C SER A 291 -12.05 -10.96 -1.30
N GLN A 292 -11.13 -11.93 -1.42
CA GLN A 292 -11.29 -13.28 -0.87
C GLN A 292 -11.17 -13.28 0.65
N VAL A 293 -10.19 -12.54 1.18
CA VAL A 293 -10.01 -12.34 2.63
C VAL A 293 -11.23 -11.68 3.24
N TYR A 294 -11.75 -10.61 2.63
CA TYR A 294 -12.94 -9.89 3.06
C TYR A 294 -14.18 -10.80 3.09
N ALA A 295 -14.35 -11.63 2.05
CA ALA A 295 -15.45 -12.59 1.95
C ALA A 295 -15.28 -13.81 2.86
N LYS A 296 -14.11 -13.98 3.51
CA LYS A 296 -13.72 -15.16 4.28
C LYS A 296 -13.77 -16.45 3.45
N ASP A 297 -13.38 -16.34 2.18
CA ASP A 297 -13.35 -17.48 1.26
C ASP A 297 -12.40 -18.57 1.78
N LYS A 298 -12.79 -19.83 1.56
CA LYS A 298 -11.90 -20.98 1.72
C LYS A 298 -10.78 -20.95 0.69
N GLY A 299 -9.65 -21.58 1.00
CA GLY A 299 -8.57 -21.82 0.04
C GLY A 299 -9.02 -22.72 -1.11
N PHE A 300 -8.29 -22.70 -2.23
CA PHE A 300 -8.66 -23.53 -3.38
C PHE A 300 -8.50 -25.00 -3.02
N LEU A 301 -9.58 -25.77 -3.16
CA LEU A 301 -9.71 -27.17 -2.71
C LEU A 301 -9.54 -27.40 -1.20
N SER A 302 -9.53 -26.33 -0.40
CA SER A 302 -9.51 -26.40 1.06
C SER A 302 -10.94 -26.41 1.59
N ARG A 303 -11.22 -27.32 2.53
CA ARG A 303 -12.50 -27.34 3.27
C ARG A 303 -12.48 -26.40 4.47
N ASP A 304 -11.41 -26.48 5.25
CA ASP A 304 -11.36 -25.87 6.58
C ASP A 304 -10.54 -24.57 6.63
N ILE A 305 -9.51 -24.44 5.78
CA ILE A 305 -8.56 -23.30 5.80
C ILE A 305 -9.02 -22.16 4.89
N ASN A 306 -8.95 -20.92 5.37
CA ASN A 306 -9.33 -19.73 4.61
C ASN A 306 -8.16 -19.14 3.81
N VAL A 307 -8.46 -18.34 2.79
CA VAL A 307 -7.44 -17.56 2.06
C VAL A 307 -6.65 -16.63 2.99
N TYR A 308 -7.30 -16.11 4.05
CA TYR A 308 -6.63 -15.37 5.13
C TYR A 308 -5.45 -16.16 5.70
N ASP A 309 -5.69 -17.39 6.14
CA ASP A 309 -4.67 -18.22 6.79
C ASP A 309 -3.55 -18.58 5.81
N LEU A 310 -3.91 -18.86 4.55
CA LEU A 310 -2.94 -19.15 3.50
C LEU A 310 -2.03 -17.96 3.21
N ILE A 311 -2.50 -16.73 3.30
CA ILE A 311 -1.64 -15.55 3.13
C ILE A 311 -0.78 -15.35 4.38
N ALA A 312 -1.39 -15.36 5.56
CA ALA A 312 -0.71 -15.10 6.83
C ALA A 312 0.39 -16.12 7.14
N PHE A 313 0.20 -17.39 6.78
CA PHE A 313 1.14 -18.48 7.03
C PHE A 313 1.90 -18.95 5.78
N LYS A 314 1.95 -18.11 4.72
CA LYS A 314 2.74 -18.33 3.50
C LYS A 314 2.44 -19.67 2.80
N GLY A 315 1.16 -19.96 2.62
CA GLY A 315 0.68 -21.03 1.75
C GLY A 315 1.07 -20.83 0.28
N ASP A 316 0.82 -21.86 -0.53
CA ASP A 316 1.33 -21.92 -1.90
C ASP A 316 0.43 -21.16 -2.89
N VAL A 317 1.07 -20.51 -3.87
CA VAL A 317 0.41 -20.07 -5.09
C VAL A 317 0.49 -21.20 -6.12
N HIS A 318 -0.67 -21.74 -6.50
CA HIS A 318 -0.78 -22.77 -7.51
C HIS A 318 -1.24 -22.22 -8.86
N HIS A 319 -0.71 -22.82 -9.92
CA HIS A 319 -1.11 -22.55 -11.30
C HIS A 319 -2.22 -23.53 -11.71
N LEU A 320 -3.45 -23.05 -11.90
CA LEU A 320 -4.61 -23.86 -12.33
C LEU A 320 -4.32 -24.67 -13.60
N PHE A 321 -3.59 -24.09 -14.54
CA PHE A 321 -2.85 -24.84 -15.54
C PHE A 321 -1.42 -24.99 -15.06
N PRO A 322 -0.99 -26.18 -14.59
CA PRO A 322 0.28 -26.31 -13.91
C PRO A 322 1.46 -25.82 -14.74
N LYS A 323 2.38 -25.11 -14.09
CA LYS A 323 3.54 -24.47 -14.75
C LYS A 323 4.35 -25.45 -15.60
N ASN A 324 4.59 -26.67 -15.11
CA ASN A 324 5.35 -27.68 -15.84
C ASN A 324 4.55 -28.26 -17.03
N TYR A 325 3.23 -28.37 -16.90
CA TYR A 325 2.35 -28.73 -18.02
C TYR A 325 2.46 -27.69 -19.14
N LEU A 326 2.35 -26.40 -18.82
CA LEU A 326 2.46 -25.31 -19.80
C LEU A 326 3.85 -25.22 -20.45
N LYS A 327 4.92 -25.41 -19.67
CA LYS A 327 6.30 -25.46 -20.19
C LYS A 327 6.53 -26.58 -21.20
N LYS A 328 6.01 -27.79 -20.92
CA LYS A 328 6.10 -28.95 -21.84
C LYS A 328 5.44 -28.66 -23.19
N HIS A 329 4.45 -27.78 -23.20
CA HIS A 329 3.75 -27.33 -24.42
C HIS A 329 4.34 -26.03 -25.01
N GLY A 330 5.57 -25.64 -24.62
CA GLY A 330 6.30 -24.54 -25.27
C GLY A 330 5.93 -23.13 -24.81
N LEU A 331 5.11 -22.97 -23.77
CA LEU A 331 4.75 -21.64 -23.27
C LEU A 331 5.90 -20.99 -22.48
N THR A 332 6.10 -19.69 -22.72
CA THR A 332 7.14 -18.89 -22.06
C THR A 332 6.72 -18.45 -20.66
N GLN A 333 7.69 -17.94 -19.88
CA GLN A 333 7.44 -17.50 -18.50
C GLN A 333 6.34 -16.47 -18.36
N ASN A 334 6.30 -15.47 -19.25
CA ASN A 334 5.26 -14.45 -19.21
C ASN A 334 3.88 -15.02 -19.52
N LYS A 335 3.80 -16.17 -20.21
CA LYS A 335 2.53 -16.84 -20.52
C LYS A 335 2.07 -17.75 -19.40
N TYR A 336 2.94 -18.59 -18.82
CA TYR A 336 2.49 -19.50 -17.75
C TYR A 336 2.30 -18.79 -16.40
N ASN A 337 3.02 -17.70 -16.12
CA ASN A 337 2.93 -16.95 -14.86
C ASN A 337 1.80 -15.90 -14.82
N GLN A 338 0.77 -16.04 -15.65
CA GLN A 338 -0.35 -15.10 -15.66
C GLN A 338 -1.08 -15.12 -14.32
N ILE A 339 -1.38 -13.94 -13.75
CA ILE A 339 -2.08 -13.85 -12.45
C ILE A 339 -3.45 -14.52 -12.46
N ALA A 340 -4.12 -14.53 -13.62
CA ALA A 340 -5.38 -15.23 -13.83
C ALA A 340 -5.21 -16.76 -13.90
N ASN A 341 -3.99 -17.27 -13.79
CA ASN A 341 -3.71 -18.70 -13.58
C ASN A 341 -3.51 -19.04 -12.09
N TYR A 342 -3.52 -18.06 -11.19
CA TYR A 342 -3.13 -18.27 -9.79
C TYR A 342 -4.31 -18.46 -8.85
N VAL A 343 -4.11 -19.32 -7.85
CA VAL A 343 -4.97 -19.54 -6.69
C VAL A 343 -4.11 -19.81 -5.45
N MET A 344 -4.60 -19.40 -4.28
CA MET A 344 -3.99 -19.75 -2.99
C MET A 344 -4.49 -21.13 -2.56
N MET A 345 -3.58 -22.03 -2.18
CA MET A 345 -3.92 -23.34 -1.65
C MET A 345 -2.90 -23.88 -0.65
N GLN A 346 -3.25 -24.96 0.04
CA GLN A 346 -2.33 -25.68 0.93
C GLN A 346 -1.24 -26.42 0.15
N SER A 347 -0.01 -26.44 0.67
CA SER A 347 1.15 -27.03 0.00
C SER A 347 0.99 -28.53 -0.26
N GLU A 348 0.34 -29.26 0.65
CA GLU A 348 0.09 -30.71 0.47
C GLU A 348 -0.82 -30.98 -0.74
N ILE A 349 -1.82 -30.12 -0.96
CA ILE A 349 -2.73 -30.23 -2.11
C ILE A 349 -1.99 -29.87 -3.40
N ASN A 350 -1.19 -28.79 -3.37
CA ASN A 350 -0.36 -28.38 -4.50
C ASN A 350 0.58 -29.51 -4.96
N ILE A 351 1.27 -30.15 -4.01
CA ILE A 351 2.16 -31.29 -4.26
C ILE A 351 1.38 -32.48 -4.85
N ALA A 352 0.20 -32.79 -4.33
CA ALA A 352 -0.61 -33.91 -4.79
C ALA A 352 -1.12 -33.74 -6.24
N ILE A 353 -1.47 -32.51 -6.65
CA ILE A 353 -1.83 -32.20 -8.04
C ILE A 353 -0.60 -32.36 -8.94
N GLY A 354 0.52 -31.73 -8.59
CA GLY A 354 1.76 -31.82 -9.37
C GLY A 354 1.65 -31.15 -10.74
N ASP A 355 2.04 -31.85 -11.81
CA ASP A 355 2.05 -31.33 -13.19
C ASP A 355 0.95 -31.92 -14.09
N LYS A 356 -0.11 -32.46 -13.50
CA LYS A 356 -1.25 -33.05 -14.22
C LYS A 356 -1.97 -31.99 -15.07
N SER A 357 -2.54 -32.42 -16.20
CA SER A 357 -3.33 -31.49 -17.00
C SER A 357 -4.61 -31.07 -16.25
N PRO A 358 -5.16 -29.87 -16.50
CA PRO A 358 -6.43 -29.44 -15.90
C PRO A 358 -7.55 -30.46 -16.14
N ALA A 359 -7.71 -30.92 -17.38
CA ALA A 359 -8.69 -31.95 -17.72
C ALA A 359 -8.58 -33.18 -16.80
N ASP A 360 -7.36 -33.70 -16.58
CA ASP A 360 -7.16 -34.91 -15.77
C ASP A 360 -7.53 -34.67 -14.29
N TYR A 361 -7.02 -33.60 -13.68
CA TYR A 361 -7.19 -33.42 -12.25
C TYR A 361 -8.58 -32.89 -11.89
N PHE A 362 -9.20 -32.03 -12.72
CA PHE A 362 -10.58 -31.59 -12.52
C PHE A 362 -11.57 -32.73 -12.74
N SER A 363 -11.39 -33.57 -13.78
CA SER A 363 -12.23 -34.77 -13.97
C SER A 363 -12.19 -35.67 -12.74
N LYS A 364 -10.99 -35.90 -12.21
CA LYS A 364 -10.79 -36.72 -11.01
C LYS A 364 -11.44 -36.10 -9.77
N LEU A 365 -11.39 -34.78 -9.59
CA LEU A 365 -12.08 -34.09 -8.49
C LEU A 365 -13.59 -34.34 -8.55
N LEU A 366 -14.19 -34.13 -9.72
CA LEU A 366 -15.64 -34.26 -9.92
C LEU A 366 -16.12 -35.71 -9.80
N GLU A 367 -15.37 -36.67 -10.34
CA GLU A 367 -15.67 -38.11 -10.21
C GLU A 367 -15.72 -38.55 -8.74
N TYR A 368 -14.72 -38.14 -7.94
CA TYR A 368 -14.66 -38.52 -6.54
C TYR A 368 -15.79 -37.90 -5.71
N CYS A 369 -16.17 -36.65 -6.00
CA CYS A 369 -17.29 -35.99 -5.30
C CYS A 369 -18.65 -36.56 -5.72
N SER A 370 -18.81 -36.99 -6.98
CA SER A 370 -20.09 -37.51 -7.49
C SER A 370 -20.39 -38.93 -7.00
N ASN A 371 -19.36 -39.73 -6.73
CA ASN A 371 -19.51 -41.13 -6.34
C ASN A 371 -19.75 -41.34 -4.83
N GLY A 372 -19.85 -40.26 -4.04
CA GLY A 372 -20.06 -40.36 -2.58
C GLY A 372 -18.91 -41.07 -1.85
N ASN A 373 -17.70 -41.05 -2.43
CA ASN A 373 -16.54 -41.73 -1.86
C ASN A 373 -16.11 -41.04 -0.56
N GLU A 374 -15.85 -41.81 0.49
CA GLU A 374 -15.21 -41.30 1.73
C GLU A 374 -13.77 -40.82 1.51
N ARG A 375 -13.20 -41.07 0.32
CA ARG A 375 -11.85 -40.67 -0.07
C ARG A 375 -11.92 -39.46 -1.00
N THR A 376 -10.98 -38.53 -0.85
CA THR A 376 -10.81 -37.38 -1.74
C THR A 376 -9.78 -37.66 -2.83
N ALA A 377 -9.94 -37.04 -4.00
CA ALA A 377 -8.91 -37.05 -5.04
C ALA A 377 -7.72 -36.14 -4.65
N TYR A 378 -8.04 -34.93 -4.18
CA TYR A 378 -7.13 -33.91 -3.67
C TYR A 378 -7.85 -33.10 -2.60
N GLY A 379 -7.13 -32.61 -1.58
CA GLY A 379 -7.73 -31.82 -0.52
C GLY A 379 -8.72 -32.61 0.34
N ALA A 380 -9.69 -31.91 0.91
CA ALA A 380 -10.63 -32.45 1.90
C ALA A 380 -12.11 -32.35 1.51
N ILE A 381 -12.41 -31.81 0.33
CA ILE A 381 -13.79 -31.64 -0.17
C ILE A 381 -14.26 -32.96 -0.81
N THR A 382 -15.39 -33.49 -0.35
CA THR A 382 -16.00 -34.73 -0.83
C THR A 382 -17.38 -34.51 -1.45
N ASP A 383 -17.97 -33.34 -1.26
CA ASP A 383 -19.31 -33.01 -1.72
C ASP A 383 -19.27 -32.25 -3.05
N LEU A 384 -20.20 -32.57 -3.96
CA LEU A 384 -20.23 -32.01 -5.31
C LEU A 384 -20.68 -30.55 -5.34
N ASP A 385 -21.56 -30.15 -4.43
CA ASP A 385 -22.02 -28.76 -4.37
C ASP A 385 -20.95 -27.90 -3.69
N GLU A 386 -20.31 -28.41 -2.63
CA GLU A 386 -19.18 -27.74 -1.96
C GLU A 386 -17.99 -27.48 -2.91
N ILE A 387 -17.63 -28.44 -3.77
CA ILE A 387 -16.53 -28.24 -4.73
C ILE A 387 -16.89 -27.22 -5.82
N LYS A 388 -18.15 -27.19 -6.26
CA LYS A 388 -18.65 -26.20 -7.23
C LYS A 388 -18.71 -24.80 -6.63
N ASP A 389 -19.09 -24.69 -5.37
CA ASP A 389 -19.02 -23.44 -4.61
C ASP A 389 -17.56 -22.99 -4.47
N ASN A 390 -16.63 -23.89 -4.16
CA ASN A 390 -15.20 -23.59 -4.13
C ASN A 390 -14.70 -23.07 -5.48
N PHE A 391 -15.10 -23.70 -6.59
CA PHE A 391 -14.75 -23.21 -7.94
C PHE A 391 -15.31 -21.81 -8.21
N THR A 392 -16.56 -21.56 -7.81
CA THR A 392 -17.24 -20.27 -7.98
C THR A 392 -16.54 -19.16 -7.20
N ILE A 393 -16.21 -19.37 -5.91
CA ILE A 393 -15.55 -18.35 -5.09
C ILE A 393 -14.12 -18.02 -5.59
N HIS A 394 -13.46 -18.97 -6.26
CA HIS A 394 -12.15 -18.82 -6.90
C HIS A 394 -12.20 -18.34 -8.36
N CYS A 395 -13.38 -17.97 -8.85
CA CYS A 395 -13.60 -17.46 -10.21
C CYS A 395 -13.09 -18.44 -11.27
N ILE A 396 -13.32 -19.73 -11.05
CA ILE A 396 -12.95 -20.79 -12.00
C ILE A 396 -14.03 -20.89 -13.08
N PRO A 397 -13.67 -20.75 -14.38
CA PRO A 397 -14.57 -21.03 -15.49
C PRO A 397 -15.23 -22.41 -15.41
N GLU A 398 -16.42 -22.55 -15.98
CA GLU A 398 -17.06 -23.86 -16.09
C GLU A 398 -16.33 -24.77 -17.10
N GLY A 399 -16.52 -26.09 -16.94
CA GLY A 399 -16.02 -27.09 -17.88
C GLY A 399 -14.50 -27.28 -17.86
N MET A 400 -13.81 -26.98 -16.75
CA MET A 400 -12.36 -27.15 -16.62
C MET A 400 -11.90 -28.60 -16.85
N GLU A 401 -12.74 -29.58 -16.54
CA GLU A 401 -12.52 -31.00 -16.79
C GLU A 401 -12.38 -31.34 -18.28
N ASN A 402 -12.84 -30.45 -19.17
CA ASN A 402 -12.72 -30.58 -20.63
C ASN A 402 -11.59 -29.70 -21.21
N LYS A 403 -10.88 -28.92 -20.39
CA LYS A 403 -9.88 -27.96 -20.87
C LYS A 403 -8.47 -28.57 -20.89
N ASN A 404 -7.87 -28.53 -22.08
CA ASN A 404 -6.47 -28.85 -22.34
C ASN A 404 -5.70 -27.59 -22.74
N ILE A 405 -4.46 -27.74 -23.21
CA ILE A 405 -3.60 -26.65 -23.65
C ILE A 405 -4.25 -25.68 -24.67
N ASP A 406 -5.08 -26.20 -25.57
CA ASP A 406 -5.71 -25.41 -26.64
C ASP A 406 -6.70 -24.37 -26.08
N HIS A 407 -7.19 -24.61 -24.86
CA HIS A 407 -8.16 -23.76 -24.17
C HIS A 407 -7.51 -22.76 -23.21
N TYR A 408 -6.17 -22.73 -23.09
CA TYR A 408 -5.50 -21.93 -22.07
C TYR A 408 -5.76 -20.42 -22.18
N GLU A 409 -5.69 -19.87 -23.39
CA GLU A 409 -5.91 -18.43 -23.62
C GLU A 409 -7.38 -18.04 -23.39
N GLU A 410 -8.34 -18.90 -23.78
CA GLU A 410 -9.76 -18.70 -23.50
C GLU A 410 -10.04 -18.72 -21.99
N PHE A 411 -9.50 -19.71 -21.27
CA PHE A 411 -9.57 -19.80 -19.82
C PHE A 411 -9.07 -18.53 -19.14
N LEU A 412 -7.90 -18.01 -19.55
CA LEU A 412 -7.35 -16.78 -18.97
C LEU A 412 -8.28 -15.58 -19.22
N GLN A 413 -8.86 -15.46 -20.41
CA GLN A 413 -9.79 -14.38 -20.74
C GLN A 413 -11.06 -14.45 -19.90
N GLU A 414 -11.67 -15.63 -19.79
CA GLU A 414 -12.89 -15.84 -19.03
C GLU A 414 -12.66 -15.62 -17.52
N ARG A 415 -11.59 -16.21 -16.97
CA ARG A 415 -11.25 -16.06 -15.55
C ARG A 415 -10.99 -14.61 -15.17
N ARG A 416 -10.31 -13.81 -16.01
CA ARG A 416 -10.13 -12.37 -15.75
C ARG A 416 -11.46 -11.62 -15.65
N LYS A 417 -12.47 -11.96 -16.46
CA LYS A 417 -13.81 -11.35 -16.35
C LYS A 417 -14.49 -11.73 -15.03
N LEU A 418 -14.41 -13.00 -14.64
CA LEU A 418 -14.96 -13.48 -13.36
C LEU A 418 -14.27 -12.82 -12.15
N MET A 419 -12.93 -12.75 -12.16
CA MET A 419 -12.16 -12.05 -11.13
C MET A 419 -12.53 -10.56 -11.05
N SER A 420 -12.68 -9.89 -12.19
CA SER A 420 -13.11 -8.49 -12.24
C SER A 420 -14.49 -8.29 -11.62
N LYS A 421 -15.45 -9.17 -11.94
CA LYS A 421 -16.79 -9.16 -11.36
C LYS A 421 -16.76 -9.35 -9.84
N LYS A 422 -15.91 -10.25 -9.34
CA LYS A 422 -15.73 -10.45 -7.90
C LYS A 422 -15.17 -9.20 -7.23
N ILE A 423 -14.14 -8.58 -7.81
CA ILE A 423 -13.58 -7.32 -7.30
C ILE A 423 -14.63 -6.20 -7.31
N LYS A 424 -15.41 -6.06 -8.39
CA LYS A 424 -16.52 -5.09 -8.47
C LYS A 424 -17.50 -5.26 -7.31
N ASN A 425 -17.96 -6.50 -7.09
CA ASN A 425 -18.90 -6.81 -6.01
C ASN A 425 -18.31 -6.55 -4.62
N TYR A 426 -17.02 -6.82 -4.44
CA TYR A 426 -16.31 -6.51 -3.21
C TYR A 426 -16.20 -4.99 -2.98
N TYR A 427 -15.78 -4.24 -4.00
CA TYR A 427 -15.61 -2.79 -3.92
C TYR A 427 -16.89 -2.08 -3.46
N TRP A 428 -18.04 -2.44 -4.03
CA TRP A 428 -19.33 -1.83 -3.69
C TRP A 428 -19.89 -2.23 -2.32
N LYS A 429 -19.24 -3.18 -1.61
CA LYS A 429 -19.56 -3.54 -0.21
C LYS A 429 -18.70 -2.80 0.81
N LEU A 430 -17.62 -2.13 0.40
CA LEU A 430 -16.75 -1.32 1.25
C LEU A 430 -17.43 -0.01 1.66
#